data_AF-A0A2K5CEU2-F1
#
_entry.id   AF-A0A2K5CEU2-F1
#
_cell.length_a   1.000
_cell.length_b   1.000
_cell.length_c   1.000
_cell.angle_alpha   90.00
_cell.angle_beta   90.00
_cell.angle_gamma   90.00
#
_symmetry.space_group_name_H-M   'P 1'
#
loop_
_entity.id
_entity.type
_entity.pdbx_description
1 polymer ?
#
loop_
_entity_poly.entity_id
_entity_poly.type
_entity_poly.pdbx_seq_one_letter_code
_entity_poly.pdbx_strand_id
1 'polypeptide(L)'
;MRQPEAMLLLLTLALLGGPTWAGKMYGPGGGKYFSTTEDYEHEITGLRVSLALLVKSVQVRLGDSWDVKQGASGGQTQEVILQQGEYIINVVGA
;
A
#
# COMPACT_ATOMS: atom_id res chain seq x y z
N MET A 1 34.67 -21.70 11.70
CA MET A 1 33.73 -21.60 12.84
C MET A 1 32.50 -20.87 12.34
N ARG A 2 31.32 -21.52 12.33
CA ARG A 2 30.06 -20.82 12.04
C ARG A 2 29.72 -20.02 13.31
N GLN A 3 29.50 -18.72 13.19
CA GLN A 3 29.06 -17.87 14.30
C GLN A 3 27.53 -17.89 14.34
N PRO A 4 26.91 -18.75 15.16
CA PRO A 4 25.47 -18.91 15.20
C PRO A 4 24.76 -17.60 15.60
N GLU A 5 25.42 -16.71 16.35
CA GLU A 5 24.84 -15.43 16.76
C GLU A 5 24.58 -14.51 15.55
N ALA A 6 25.51 -14.46 14.59
CA ALA A 6 25.35 -13.66 13.37
C ALA A 6 24.20 -14.18 12.49
N MET A 7 24.02 -15.50 12.44
CA MET A 7 22.92 -16.14 11.73
C MET A 7 21.56 -15.87 12.42
N LEU A 8 21.51 -15.90 13.75
CA LEU A 8 20.31 -15.56 14.50
C LEU A 8 19.92 -14.10 14.31
N LEU A 9 20.89 -13.18 14.35
CA LEU A 9 20.65 -11.75 14.12
C LEU A 9 20.06 -11.49 12.73
N LEU A 10 20.65 -12.06 11.69
CA LEU A 10 20.16 -11.96 10.32
C LEU A 10 18.76 -12.59 10.17
N LEU A 11 18.49 -13.70 10.86
CA LEU A 11 17.18 -14.34 10.89
C LEU A 11 16.14 -13.45 11.60
N THR A 12 16.47 -12.86 12.74
CA THR A 12 15.57 -11.90 13.42
C THR A 12 15.29 -10.67 12.56
N LEU A 13 16.31 -10.13 11.89
CA LEU A 13 16.13 -8.97 11.01
C LEU A 13 15.26 -9.32 9.80
N ALA A 14 15.44 -10.51 9.22
CA ALA A 14 14.58 -11.02 8.14
C ALA A 14 13.13 -11.28 8.61
N LEU A 15 12.91 -11.77 9.83
CA LEU A 15 11.57 -11.94 10.39
C LEU A 15 10.88 -10.61 10.74
N LEU A 16 11.64 -9.61 11.20
CA LEU A 16 11.13 -8.28 11.52
C LEU A 16 10.82 -7.43 10.27
N GLY A 17 11.48 -7.72 9.14
CA GLY A 17 11.28 -7.01 7.86
C GLY A 17 10.27 -7.65 6.91
N GLY A 18 9.48 -8.65 7.36
CA GLY A 18 8.48 -9.29 6.51
C GLY A 18 7.38 -8.30 6.07
N PRO A 19 6.82 -8.44 4.86
CA PRO A 19 5.75 -7.57 4.38
C PRO A 19 4.58 -7.57 5.36
N THR A 20 4.10 -6.39 5.76
CA THR A 20 2.92 -6.28 6.61
C THR A 20 1.70 -6.50 5.71
N TRP A 21 1.08 -7.67 5.79
CA TRP A 21 -0.19 -7.91 5.13
C TRP A 21 -1.29 -7.23 5.95
N ALA A 22 -2.27 -6.61 5.28
CA ALA A 22 -3.44 -6.10 5.98
C ALA A 22 -4.11 -7.25 6.76
N GLY A 23 -4.12 -7.16 8.09
CA GLY A 23 -4.56 -8.26 8.96
C GLY A 23 -6.05 -8.65 8.80
N LYS A 24 -6.85 -7.81 8.12
CA LYS A 24 -8.27 -8.04 7.82
C LYS A 24 -8.73 -7.18 6.63
N MET A 25 -9.58 -7.73 5.77
CA MET A 25 -10.32 -6.97 4.75
C MET A 25 -11.65 -6.44 5.32
N TYR A 26 -11.96 -5.19 5.03
CA TYR A 26 -13.21 -4.53 5.47
C TYR A 26 -14.21 -4.41 4.32
N GLY A 27 -15.50 -4.39 4.67
CA GLY A 27 -16.62 -4.27 3.72
C GLY A 27 -17.35 -5.59 3.45
N PRO A 28 -18.45 -5.55 2.68
CA PRO A 28 -19.26 -6.73 2.38
C PRO A 28 -18.58 -7.75 1.45
N GLY A 29 -17.48 -7.35 0.80
CA GLY A 29 -16.76 -8.15 -0.17
C GLY A 29 -17.50 -8.34 -1.50
N GLY A 30 -16.90 -9.14 -2.39
CA GLY A 30 -17.44 -9.45 -3.71
C GLY A 30 -16.63 -8.85 -4.87
N GLY A 31 -16.83 -9.40 -6.08
CA GLY A 31 -16.08 -9.00 -7.27
C GLY A 31 -14.66 -9.58 -7.34
N LYS A 32 -13.79 -8.93 -8.11
CA LYS A 32 -12.37 -9.31 -8.24
C LYS A 32 -11.53 -8.56 -7.21
N TYR A 33 -10.67 -9.29 -6.52
CA TYR A 33 -9.65 -8.70 -5.66
C TYR A 33 -8.60 -7.96 -6.47
N PHE A 34 -7.99 -6.97 -5.83
CA PHE A 34 -6.87 -6.21 -6.37
C PHE A 34 -5.86 -5.92 -5.25
N SER A 35 -4.61 -5.71 -5.66
CA SER A 35 -3.54 -5.19 -4.83
C SER A 35 -2.72 -4.21 -5.67
N THR A 36 -1.93 -3.37 -5.01
CA THR A 36 -0.90 -2.57 -5.68
C THR A 36 0.29 -3.46 -6.03
N THR A 37 1.17 -2.95 -6.89
CA THR A 37 2.46 -3.59 -7.17
C THR A 37 3.27 -3.70 -5.87
N GLU A 38 3.91 -4.85 -5.65
CA GLU A 38 4.87 -5.02 -4.56
C GLU A 38 6.17 -4.30 -4.92
N ASP A 39 6.41 -3.16 -4.29
CA ASP A 39 7.64 -2.38 -4.41
C ASP A 39 8.19 -2.12 -3.01
N TYR A 40 9.39 -2.64 -2.74
CA TYR A 40 10.08 -2.52 -1.45
C TYR A 40 11.17 -1.45 -1.48
N GLU A 41 11.45 -0.86 -2.64
CA GLU A 41 12.50 0.14 -2.83
C GLU A 41 11.92 1.56 -2.81
N HIS A 42 10.62 1.70 -3.13
CA HIS A 42 9.96 3.00 -3.21
C HIS A 42 8.83 3.16 -2.19
N GLU A 43 8.86 4.27 -1.47
CA GLU A 43 7.79 4.66 -0.55
C GLU A 43 6.53 5.13 -1.31
N ILE A 44 5.38 5.09 -0.63
CA ILE A 44 4.16 5.75 -1.11
C ILE A 44 4.37 7.27 -1.01
N THR A 45 4.24 7.98 -2.13
CA THR A 45 4.40 9.44 -2.20
C THR A 45 3.12 10.17 -2.59
N GLY A 46 2.05 9.44 -2.87
CA GLY A 46 0.78 10.02 -3.28
C GLY A 46 -0.34 9.01 -3.43
N LEU A 47 -1.56 9.53 -3.43
CA LEU A 47 -2.78 8.75 -3.56
C LEU A 47 -3.77 9.48 -4.47
N ARG A 48 -4.40 8.71 -5.36
CA ARG A 48 -5.54 9.11 -6.16
C ARG A 48 -6.74 8.27 -5.79
N VAL A 49 -7.88 8.92 -5.62
CA VAL A 49 -9.16 8.26 -5.37
C VAL A 49 -10.19 8.82 -6.35
N SER A 50 -10.81 7.95 -7.15
CA SER A 50 -11.92 8.37 -8.00
C SER A 50 -13.25 8.14 -7.29
N LEU A 51 -14.03 9.21 -7.19
CA LEU A 51 -15.28 9.28 -6.42
C LEU A 51 -16.48 9.54 -7.35
N ALA A 52 -17.60 8.88 -7.08
CA ALA A 52 -18.91 9.23 -7.62
C ALA A 52 -19.89 9.28 -6.44
N LEU A 53 -21.00 8.54 -6.50
CA LEU A 53 -21.83 8.25 -5.32
C LEU A 53 -21.08 7.42 -4.26
N LEU A 54 -20.12 6.60 -4.70
CA LEU A 54 -19.26 5.76 -3.87
C LEU A 54 -17.82 5.85 -4.38
N VAL A 55 -16.86 5.36 -3.59
CA VAL A 55 -15.48 5.15 -4.05
C VAL A 55 -15.49 4.17 -5.21
N LYS A 56 -14.97 4.60 -6.37
CA LYS A 56 -14.91 3.78 -7.58
C LYS A 56 -13.59 3.05 -7.71
N SER A 57 -12.49 3.72 -7.38
CA SER A 57 -11.14 3.21 -7.60
C SER A 57 -10.10 4.00 -6.82
N VAL A 58 -8.94 3.37 -6.63
CA VAL A 58 -7.77 3.93 -5.96
C VAL A 58 -6.53 3.71 -6.82
N GLN A 59 -5.53 4.58 -6.65
CA GLN A 59 -4.25 4.46 -7.32
C GLN A 59 -3.18 5.06 -6.40
N VAL A 60 -2.10 4.34 -6.16
CA VAL A 60 -0.98 4.82 -5.35
C VAL A 60 0.14 5.35 -6.24
N ARG A 61 0.92 6.30 -5.74
CA ARG A 61 2.19 6.71 -6.33
C ARG A 61 3.32 6.12 -5.50
N LEU A 62 4.22 5.40 -6.15
CA LEU A 62 5.40 4.77 -5.54
C LEU A 62 6.64 5.52 -6.07
N GLY A 63 7.35 6.20 -5.17
CA GLY A 63 8.43 7.11 -5.55
C GLY A 63 7.92 8.20 -6.50
N ASP A 64 8.38 8.19 -7.75
CA ASP A 64 7.94 9.16 -8.75
C ASP A 64 6.85 8.69 -9.71
N SER A 65 6.50 7.40 -9.69
CA SER A 65 5.61 6.79 -10.68
C SER A 65 4.26 6.40 -10.09
N TRP A 66 3.20 6.59 -10.89
CA TRP A 66 1.87 6.10 -10.53
C TRP A 66 1.76 4.60 -10.84
N ASP A 67 1.31 3.82 -9.86
CA ASP A 67 0.99 2.41 -10.04
C ASP A 67 -0.30 2.23 -10.86
N VAL A 68 -0.67 1.00 -11.20
CA VAL A 68 -1.92 0.69 -11.89
C VAL A 68 -3.12 1.15 -11.07
N LYS A 69 -4.08 1.80 -11.75
CA LYS A 69 -5.37 2.17 -11.14
C LYS A 69 -6.20 0.92 -10.85
N GLN A 70 -6.60 0.75 -9.59
CA GLN A 70 -7.36 -0.40 -9.11
C GLN A 70 -8.83 -0.06 -8.85
N GLY A 71 -9.74 -0.89 -9.36
CA GLY A 71 -11.19 -0.72 -9.20
C GLY A 71 -11.93 -0.40 -10.50
N ALA A 72 -13.09 0.22 -10.37
CA ALA A 72 -13.98 0.52 -11.50
C ALA A 72 -13.61 1.84 -12.22
N SER A 73 -13.99 1.94 -13.49
CA SER A 73 -13.91 3.18 -14.26
C SER A 73 -14.96 4.23 -13.83
N GLY A 74 -14.72 5.48 -14.23
CA GLY A 74 -15.57 6.63 -13.93
C GLY A 74 -15.26 7.32 -12.60
N GLY A 75 -16.12 8.27 -12.24
CA GLY A 75 -15.92 9.16 -11.09
C GLY A 75 -14.96 10.31 -11.36
N GLN A 76 -14.95 11.29 -10.46
CA GLN A 76 -13.98 12.39 -10.43
C GLN A 76 -12.79 11.97 -9.57
N THR A 77 -11.59 12.06 -10.14
CA THR A 77 -10.35 11.76 -9.40
C THR A 77 -9.96 12.95 -8.54
N GLN A 78 -9.77 12.68 -7.25
CA GLN A 78 -9.05 13.56 -6.33
C GLN A 78 -7.66 13.00 -6.09
N GLU A 79 -6.70 13.90 -5.92
CA GLU A 79 -5.29 13.58 -5.77
C GLU A 79 -4.74 14.25 -4.51
N VAL A 80 -3.90 13.51 -3.79
CA VAL A 80 -3.05 14.04 -2.73
C VAL A 80 -1.62 13.55 -2.97
N ILE A 81 -0.67 14.47 -2.84
CA ILE A 81 0.76 14.17 -2.88
C ILE A 81 1.29 14.39 -1.47
N LEU A 82 2.00 13.39 -0.96
CA LEU A 82 2.62 13.43 0.36
C LEU A 82 3.89 14.27 0.31
N GLN A 83 4.16 15.00 1.39
CA GLN A 83 5.42 15.69 1.55
C GLN A 83 6.57 14.70 1.78
N GLN A 84 7.80 15.18 1.62
CA GLN A 84 8.97 14.36 1.91
C GLN A 84 8.98 13.95 3.39
N GLY A 85 9.02 12.65 3.65
CA GLY A 85 8.96 12.08 5.00
C GLY A 85 7.57 12.10 5.64
N GLU A 86 6.51 12.41 4.88
CA GLU A 86 5.12 12.26 5.32
C GLU A 86 4.62 10.85 5.00
N TYR A 87 3.97 10.22 5.97
CA TYR A 87 3.49 8.85 5.86
C TYR A 87 2.01 8.74 6.23
N ILE A 88 1.28 7.88 5.51
CA ILE A 88 -0.09 7.51 5.88
C ILE A 88 -0.02 6.54 7.06
N ILE A 89 -0.40 7.01 8.25
CA ILE A 89 -0.35 6.21 9.49
C ILE A 89 -1.69 5.59 9.89
N ASN A 90 -2.80 6.05 9.31
CA ASN A 90 -4.14 5.55 9.60
C ASN A 90 -5.10 5.80 8.43
N VAL A 91 -6.06 4.89 8.23
CA VAL A 91 -7.13 5.01 7.24
C VAL A 91 -8.44 4.69 7.92
N VAL A 92 -9.42 5.59 7.81
CA VAL A 92 -10.77 5.43 8.37
C VAL A 92 -11.78 5.47 7.24
N GLY A 93 -12.72 4.52 7.25
CA GLY A 93 -13.87 4.47 6.34
C GLY A 93 -15.19 4.63 7.10
N ALA A 94 -16.23 5.07 6.39
CA ALA A 94 -17.59 5.18 6.89
C ALA A 94 -18.44 3.96 6.50
#